data_AF-A0A9E5FF44-F1
#
_entry.id   AF-A0A9E5FF44-F1
#
_cell.length_a   1.000
_cell.length_b   1.000
_cell.length_c   1.000
_cell.angle_alpha   90.00
_cell.angle_beta   90.00
_cell.angle_gamma   90.00
#
_symmetry.space_group_name_H-M   'P 1'
#
loop_
_entity.id
_entity.type
_entity.pdbx_description
1 polymer ?
#
loop_
_entity_poly.entity_id
_entity_poly.type
_entity_poly.pdbx_seq_one_letter_code
_entity_poly.pdbx_strand_id
1 'polypeptide(L)'
;MAPPRQGRAKRVIFLTQSGGPSQLELFDHKPDLVQHAGTELPASVRMGQRLTGMTANQKQIVMPSRCAFRQYGQSGATIGEWLPHMGRVADEICFIKSMTSEHINHAPAMTFLQTGHQLPGRPSIGAWVSYGLGSPSRNLPDFVVLVSKMQRPSDQPLYDYYWGSGFLPGQYQGARFRNASEPVLYLQDPDGLPSAVRKGSLDGLSELNKMHAAQTGDPETLTRVRQYEMAYRMQSSVPELTDLSAEPAETFELYGPDSRRPGSYAANCVLARRLAERGVRFIQLFHPDWDHHSRLPSWCVARCRDTDQATAGLITDLKRRGLLDDTLVVWGGEFGR
;
A
#
# COMPACT_ATOMS: atom_id res chain seq x y z
N MET A 1 10.21 19.91 -19.02
CA MET A 1 9.62 19.25 -20.21
C MET A 1 8.29 18.68 -19.77
N ALA A 2 7.16 19.19 -20.27
CA ALA A 2 5.86 18.60 -19.96
C ALA A 2 5.76 17.22 -20.68
N PRO A 3 5.22 16.18 -20.02
CA PRO A 3 5.13 14.87 -20.65
C PRO A 3 4.29 14.95 -21.94
N PRO A 4 4.68 14.23 -23.01
CA PRO A 4 4.04 14.32 -24.33
C PRO A 4 2.56 13.87 -24.34
N ARG A 5 2.08 13.24 -23.26
CA ARG A 5 0.66 13.03 -22.98
C ARG A 5 0.38 13.33 -21.52
N GLN A 6 -0.71 14.04 -21.25
CA GLN A 6 -1.24 14.15 -19.90
C GLN A 6 -1.75 12.77 -19.47
N GLY A 7 -1.21 12.25 -18.35
CA GLY A 7 -1.64 10.98 -17.80
C GLY A 7 -3.11 11.02 -17.39
N ARG A 8 -3.86 9.93 -17.64
CA ARG A 8 -5.28 9.83 -17.24
C ARG A 8 -5.44 9.62 -15.73
N ALA A 9 -4.48 8.95 -15.10
CA ALA A 9 -4.52 8.66 -13.67
C ALA A 9 -4.45 9.97 -12.87
N LYS A 10 -5.49 10.22 -12.08
CA LYS A 10 -5.57 11.31 -11.11
C LYS A 10 -5.16 10.86 -9.72
N ARG A 11 -5.34 9.57 -9.40
CA ARG A 11 -5.09 8.98 -8.08
C ARG A 11 -4.28 7.68 -8.21
N VAL A 12 -3.61 7.30 -7.12
CA VAL A 12 -2.91 6.03 -6.99
C VAL A 12 -3.41 5.29 -5.74
N ILE A 13 -3.77 4.02 -5.89
CA ILE A 13 -3.94 3.09 -4.77
C ILE A 13 -2.84 2.04 -4.88
N PHE A 14 -1.85 2.09 -3.99
CA PHE A 14 -0.74 1.16 -3.95
C PHE A 14 -0.96 0.10 -2.86
N LEU A 15 -1.33 -1.11 -3.28
CA LEU A 15 -1.48 -2.31 -2.48
C LEU A 15 -0.12 -3.00 -2.30
N THR A 16 0.67 -2.52 -1.34
CA THR A 16 2.01 -3.05 -1.03
C THR A 16 1.91 -4.39 -0.30
N GLN A 17 2.31 -5.46 -0.97
CA GLN A 17 2.43 -6.81 -0.42
C GLN A 17 3.86 -7.00 0.11
N SER A 18 4.07 -6.62 1.37
CA SER A 18 5.39 -6.61 1.99
C SER A 18 5.82 -8.05 2.31
N GLY A 19 7.01 -8.45 1.85
CA GLY A 19 7.57 -9.80 2.06
C GLY A 19 7.98 -10.54 0.79
N GLY A 20 7.86 -9.91 -0.37
CA GLY A 20 8.19 -10.54 -1.64
C GLY A 20 7.24 -11.69 -1.97
N PRO A 21 6.01 -11.38 -2.43
CA PRO A 21 5.03 -12.38 -2.84
C PRO A 21 5.63 -13.32 -3.88
N SER A 22 5.39 -14.62 -3.75
CA SER A 22 6.00 -15.58 -4.66
C SER A 22 5.40 -15.50 -6.06
N GLN A 23 6.13 -14.94 -7.02
CA GLN A 23 5.69 -14.87 -8.41
C GLN A 23 5.45 -16.26 -9.01
N LEU A 24 6.21 -17.28 -8.58
CA LEU A 24 6.11 -18.65 -9.08
C LEU A 24 4.81 -19.36 -8.69
N GLU A 25 4.15 -18.93 -7.61
CA GLU A 25 2.84 -19.47 -7.19
C GLU A 25 1.68 -18.61 -7.67
N LEU A 26 1.91 -17.32 -7.97
CA LEU A 26 0.83 -16.36 -8.19
C LEU A 26 0.61 -16.03 -9.67
N PHE A 27 1.64 -15.54 -10.38
CA PHE A 27 1.46 -14.90 -11.69
C PHE A 27 2.46 -15.37 -12.76
N ASP A 28 3.49 -16.13 -12.39
CA ASP A 28 4.55 -16.53 -13.31
C ASP A 28 4.70 -18.05 -13.43
N HIS A 29 3.84 -18.61 -14.28
CA HIS A 29 3.88 -20.03 -14.61
C HIS A 29 5.17 -20.39 -15.37
N LYS A 30 6.01 -21.21 -14.75
CA LYS A 30 7.23 -21.76 -15.34
C LYS A 30 7.16 -23.30 -15.39
N PRO A 31 6.47 -23.89 -16.38
CA PRO A 31 6.22 -25.33 -16.43
C PRO A 31 7.51 -26.17 -16.52
N ASP A 32 8.55 -25.65 -17.18
CA ASP A 32 9.82 -26.35 -17.36
C ASP A 32 10.60 -26.57 -16.05
N LEU A 33 10.30 -25.82 -14.98
CA LEU A 33 10.92 -26.03 -13.67
C LEU A 33 10.67 -27.42 -13.10
N VAL A 34 9.59 -28.09 -13.51
CA VAL A 34 9.27 -29.46 -13.07
C VAL A 34 10.37 -30.44 -13.48
N GLN A 35 10.99 -30.25 -14.64
CA GLN A 35 12.06 -31.12 -15.14
C GLN A 35 13.33 -31.01 -14.29
N HIS A 36 13.52 -29.88 -13.61
CA HIS A 36 14.69 -29.60 -12.77
C HIS A 36 14.40 -29.82 -11.28
N ALA A 37 13.21 -30.26 -10.91
CA ALA A 37 12.80 -30.37 -9.51
C ALA A 37 13.78 -31.20 -8.66
N GLY A 38 14.26 -30.61 -7.57
CA GLY A 38 15.19 -31.27 -6.64
C GLY A 38 16.65 -31.31 -7.09
N THR A 39 16.96 -30.84 -8.30
CA THR A 39 18.36 -30.67 -8.76
C THR A 39 18.99 -29.43 -8.13
N GLU A 40 20.32 -29.40 -8.03
CA GLU A 40 21.04 -28.21 -7.55
C GLU A 40 20.96 -27.08 -8.59
N LEU A 41 20.83 -25.85 -8.10
CA LEU A 41 20.76 -24.64 -8.93
C LEU A 41 22.00 -24.55 -9.83
N PRO A 42 21.85 -24.48 -11.16
CA PRO A 42 22.98 -24.44 -12.07
C PRO A 42 23.90 -23.24 -11.83
N ALA A 43 25.21 -23.45 -11.99
CA ALA A 43 26.21 -22.39 -11.85
C ALA A 43 25.95 -21.20 -12.81
N SER A 44 25.37 -21.47 -13.98
CA SER A 44 24.97 -20.48 -14.98
C SER A 44 23.84 -19.56 -14.52
N VAL A 45 23.01 -19.98 -13.55
CA VAL A 45 21.99 -19.11 -12.92
C VAL A 45 22.62 -18.38 -11.74
N ARG A 46 23.47 -19.08 -10.99
CA ARG A 46 24.12 -18.57 -9.79
C ARG A 46 24.98 -17.35 -10.06
N MET A 47 25.81 -17.36 -11.10
CA MET A 47 26.66 -16.24 -11.57
C MET A 47 27.33 -15.40 -10.46
N GLY A 48 27.75 -16.02 -9.34
CA GLY A 48 28.36 -15.30 -8.21
C GLY A 48 27.44 -14.34 -7.45
N GLN A 49 26.11 -14.45 -7.62
CA GLN A 49 25.14 -13.62 -6.92
C GLN A 49 25.33 -13.65 -5.40
N ARG A 50 25.13 -12.50 -4.78
CA ARG A 50 25.21 -12.33 -3.32
C ARG A 50 24.12 -13.16 -2.65
N LEU A 51 24.49 -13.96 -1.65
CA LEU A 51 23.53 -14.62 -0.76
C LEU A 51 23.41 -13.93 0.58
N THR A 52 22.29 -14.22 1.23
CA THR A 52 22.12 -13.97 2.65
C THR A 52 23.03 -14.90 3.45
N GLY A 53 23.45 -14.47 4.64
CA GLY A 53 24.22 -15.33 5.55
C GLY A 53 23.46 -16.61 5.95
N MET A 54 22.12 -16.60 5.87
CA MET A 54 21.26 -17.74 6.16
C MET A 54 21.31 -18.83 5.09
N THR A 55 21.52 -18.47 3.82
CA THR A 55 21.46 -19.39 2.68
C THR A 55 22.83 -19.71 2.09
N ALA A 56 23.86 -18.92 2.42
CA ALA A 56 25.22 -19.04 1.87
C ALA A 56 25.81 -20.46 1.95
N ASN A 57 25.49 -21.20 3.01
CA ASN A 57 26.02 -22.53 3.28
C ASN A 57 24.99 -23.65 3.06
N GLN A 58 23.85 -23.35 2.42
CA GLN A 58 22.79 -24.31 2.16
C GLN A 58 22.76 -24.69 0.68
N LYS A 59 22.44 -25.96 0.39
CA LYS A 59 22.17 -26.40 -0.98
C LYS A 59 20.97 -25.64 -1.52
N GLN A 60 21.16 -24.97 -2.65
CA GLN A 60 20.09 -24.30 -3.37
C GLN A 60 19.51 -25.29 -4.37
N ILE A 61 18.32 -25.82 -4.08
CA ILE A 61 17.63 -26.77 -4.96
C ILE A 61 16.56 -26.05 -5.78
N VAL A 62 16.39 -26.47 -7.02
CA VAL A 62 15.31 -25.97 -7.88
C VAL A 62 13.98 -26.54 -7.39
N MET A 63 13.02 -25.67 -7.12
CA MET A 63 11.66 -26.04 -6.74
C MET A 63 10.67 -25.52 -7.79
N PRO A 64 9.82 -26.38 -8.38
CA PRO A 64 8.73 -25.94 -9.22
C PRO A 64 7.63 -25.30 -8.35
N SER A 65 6.71 -24.59 -9.02
CA SER A 65 5.53 -24.03 -8.36
C SER A 65 4.75 -25.08 -7.58
N ARG A 66 4.24 -24.68 -6.41
CA ARG A 66 3.35 -25.50 -5.58
C ARG A 66 1.87 -25.33 -5.94
N CYS A 67 1.56 -24.52 -6.95
CA CYS A 67 0.22 -24.12 -7.34
C CYS A 67 -0.08 -24.58 -8.77
N ALA A 68 -1.31 -25.03 -9.04
CA ALA A 68 -1.77 -25.20 -10.42
C ALA A 68 -2.09 -23.85 -11.06
N PHE A 69 -1.94 -23.75 -12.38
CA PHE A 69 -2.23 -22.52 -13.13
C PHE A 69 -3.41 -22.71 -14.09
N ARG A 70 -4.17 -21.62 -14.29
CA ARG A 70 -5.27 -21.56 -15.25
C ARG A 70 -5.18 -20.26 -16.05
N GLN A 71 -5.69 -20.29 -17.28
CA GLN A 71 -5.83 -19.09 -18.10
C GLN A 71 -7.16 -18.40 -17.79
N TYR A 72 -7.12 -17.07 -17.75
CA TYR A 72 -8.25 -16.22 -17.43
C TYR A 72 -8.42 -15.09 -18.43
N GLY A 73 -9.68 -14.64 -18.57
CA GLY A 73 -10.04 -13.48 -19.39
C GLY A 73 -9.79 -13.68 -20.88
N GLN A 74 -10.02 -12.62 -21.63
CA GLN A 74 -9.69 -12.52 -23.06
C GLN A 74 -8.19 -12.36 -23.29
N SER A 75 -7.48 -11.78 -22.31
CA SER A 75 -6.03 -11.64 -22.29
C SER A 75 -5.29 -12.99 -22.25
N GLY A 76 -5.96 -14.08 -21.83
CA GLY A 76 -5.35 -15.39 -21.66
C GLY A 76 -4.32 -15.43 -20.51
N ALA A 77 -4.42 -14.49 -19.57
CA ALA A 77 -3.49 -14.36 -18.45
C ALA A 77 -3.44 -15.64 -17.62
N THR A 78 -2.23 -16.14 -17.37
CA THR A 78 -2.01 -17.37 -16.61
C THR A 78 -1.80 -17.03 -15.13
N ILE A 79 -2.74 -17.42 -14.27
CA ILE A 79 -2.77 -17.07 -12.84
C ILE A 79 -2.90 -18.34 -12.01
N GLY A 80 -2.22 -18.38 -10.87
CA GLY A 80 -2.25 -19.49 -9.93
C GLY A 80 -3.64 -19.69 -9.32
N GLU A 81 -4.02 -20.95 -9.05
CA GLU A 81 -5.34 -21.32 -8.54
C GLU A 81 -5.66 -20.77 -7.16
N TRP A 82 -4.67 -20.23 -6.44
CA TRP A 82 -4.86 -19.57 -5.14
C TRP A 82 -5.41 -18.14 -5.27
N LEU A 83 -5.47 -17.58 -6.48
CA LEU A 83 -6.00 -16.26 -6.77
C LEU A 83 -7.24 -16.30 -7.69
N PRO A 84 -8.30 -17.07 -7.33
CA PRO A 84 -9.45 -17.25 -8.21
C PRO A 84 -10.24 -15.95 -8.46
N HIS A 85 -10.20 -14.97 -7.56
CA HIS A 85 -10.93 -13.71 -7.72
C HIS A 85 -10.17 -12.71 -8.60
N MET A 86 -8.86 -12.56 -8.41
CA MET A 86 -8.02 -11.77 -9.32
C MET A 86 -8.06 -12.34 -10.74
N GLY A 87 -8.16 -13.67 -10.89
CA GLY A 87 -8.43 -14.31 -12.18
C GLY A 87 -9.69 -13.79 -12.88
N ARG A 88 -10.77 -13.48 -12.15
CA ARG A 88 -12.02 -12.96 -12.76
C ARG A 88 -11.89 -11.55 -13.32
N VAL A 89 -10.92 -10.78 -12.84
CA VAL A 89 -10.66 -9.41 -13.29
C VAL A 89 -9.35 -9.31 -14.08
N ALA A 90 -8.85 -10.43 -14.62
CA ALA A 90 -7.55 -10.51 -15.30
C ALA A 90 -7.41 -9.52 -16.47
N ASP A 91 -8.50 -9.23 -17.18
CA ASP A 91 -8.50 -8.29 -18.31
C ASP A 91 -8.36 -6.82 -17.90
N GLU A 92 -8.53 -6.51 -16.61
CA GLU A 92 -8.26 -5.19 -16.03
C GLU A 92 -6.82 -5.07 -15.50
N ILE A 93 -6.04 -6.16 -15.53
CA ILE A 93 -4.72 -6.24 -14.90
C ILE A 93 -3.64 -6.23 -15.98
N CYS A 94 -2.68 -5.31 -15.82
CA CYS A 94 -1.43 -5.33 -16.58
C CYS A 94 -0.33 -6.00 -15.75
N PHE A 95 0.22 -7.10 -16.26
CA PHE A 95 1.32 -7.82 -15.60
C PHE A 95 2.68 -7.27 -16.05
N ILE A 96 3.47 -6.78 -15.10
CA ILE A 96 4.86 -6.38 -15.33
C ILE A 96 5.78 -7.42 -14.69
N LYS A 97 6.32 -8.32 -15.51
CA LYS A 97 7.21 -9.42 -15.08
C LYS A 97 8.70 -9.13 -15.27
N SER A 98 9.02 -7.95 -15.80
CA SER A 98 10.39 -7.54 -16.15
C SER A 98 11.11 -6.78 -15.03
N MET A 99 10.48 -6.58 -13.87
CA MET A 99 11.10 -5.85 -12.77
C MET A 99 12.14 -6.73 -12.06
N THR A 100 13.31 -6.15 -11.79
CA THR A 100 14.41 -6.79 -11.08
C THR A 100 14.92 -5.88 -9.97
N SER A 101 15.50 -6.47 -8.91
CA SER A 101 16.11 -5.74 -7.80
C SER A 101 17.45 -6.38 -7.44
N GLU A 102 18.41 -5.58 -7.00
CA GLU A 102 19.72 -6.05 -6.52
C GLU A 102 19.72 -6.33 -5.01
N HIS A 103 18.62 -5.99 -4.32
CA HIS A 103 18.52 -6.10 -2.87
C HIS A 103 17.97 -7.46 -2.45
N ILE A 104 18.69 -8.12 -1.55
CA ILE A 104 18.38 -9.47 -1.04
C ILE A 104 17.67 -9.46 0.32
N ASN A 105 17.57 -8.29 0.97
CA ASN A 105 16.96 -8.12 2.29
C ASN A 105 15.72 -7.24 2.17
N HIS A 106 14.65 -7.59 2.90
CA HIS A 106 13.36 -6.90 2.85
C HIS A 106 13.46 -5.41 3.16
N ALA A 107 14.14 -5.00 4.23
CA ALA A 107 14.15 -3.58 4.63
C ALA A 107 14.85 -2.67 3.60
N PRO A 108 16.07 -2.97 3.10
CA PRO A 108 16.68 -2.21 2.00
C PRO A 108 15.86 -2.26 0.70
N ALA A 109 15.30 -3.42 0.34
CA ALA A 109 14.51 -3.57 -0.87
C ALA A 109 13.20 -2.77 -0.82
N MET A 110 12.51 -2.78 0.32
CA MET A 110 11.31 -1.98 0.53
C MET A 110 11.65 -0.48 0.51
N THR A 111 12.75 -0.07 1.15
CA THR A 111 13.22 1.33 1.08
C THR A 111 13.50 1.73 -0.37
N PHE A 112 14.12 0.85 -1.16
CA PHE A 112 14.37 1.08 -2.58
C PHE A 112 13.07 1.18 -3.39
N LEU A 113 12.10 0.29 -3.17
CA LEU A 113 10.78 0.36 -3.80
C LEU A 113 10.08 1.69 -3.50
N GLN A 114 10.16 2.15 -2.25
CA GLN A 114 9.47 3.37 -1.83
C GLN A 114 10.20 4.64 -2.24
N THR A 115 11.53 4.67 -2.26
CA THR A 115 12.31 5.92 -2.36
C THR A 115 13.30 5.98 -3.52
N GLY A 116 13.46 4.87 -4.26
CA GLY A 116 14.53 4.71 -5.25
C GLY A 116 15.93 4.55 -4.65
N HIS A 117 16.05 4.35 -3.33
CA HIS A 117 17.32 4.17 -2.64
C HIS A 117 17.24 3.17 -1.48
N GLN A 118 18.33 2.46 -1.22
CA GLN A 118 18.34 1.38 -0.21
C GLN A 118 18.47 1.87 1.24
N LEU A 119 18.98 3.10 1.45
CA LEU A 119 19.13 3.72 2.76
C LEU A 119 17.96 4.67 3.04
N PRO A 120 17.48 4.74 4.30
CA PRO A 120 16.47 5.71 4.70
C PRO A 120 16.91 7.17 4.48
N GLY A 121 15.93 8.08 4.41
CA GLY A 121 16.16 9.53 4.39
C GLY A 121 15.78 10.21 3.07
N ARG A 122 15.50 9.44 2.00
CA ARG A 122 14.90 9.99 0.78
C ARG A 122 13.37 10.03 0.87
N PRO A 123 12.71 10.97 0.18
CA PRO A 123 11.25 11.03 0.14
C PRO A 123 10.68 9.78 -0.54
N SER A 124 9.61 9.26 0.04
CA SER A 124 8.83 8.16 -0.55
C SER A 124 8.11 8.60 -1.83
N ILE A 125 7.71 7.65 -2.66
CA ILE A 125 6.96 7.88 -3.90
C ILE A 125 5.64 8.62 -3.62
N GLY A 126 4.94 8.31 -2.53
CA GLY A 126 3.73 9.03 -2.14
C GLY A 126 4.01 10.49 -1.76
N ALA A 127 5.14 10.76 -1.10
CA ALA A 127 5.57 12.12 -0.79
C ALA A 127 5.95 12.91 -2.05
N TRP A 128 6.68 12.29 -3.00
CA TRP A 128 7.00 12.90 -4.29
C TRP A 128 5.77 13.24 -5.12
N VAL A 129 4.81 12.31 -5.18
CA VAL A 129 3.55 12.53 -5.91
C VAL A 129 2.76 13.68 -5.28
N SER A 130 2.68 13.72 -3.95
CA SER A 130 1.99 14.79 -3.23
C SER A 130 2.68 16.15 -3.42
N TYR A 131 4.02 16.19 -3.35
CA TYR A 131 4.81 17.39 -3.59
C TYR A 131 4.64 17.93 -5.02
N GLY A 132 4.73 17.05 -6.02
CA GLY A 132 4.72 17.45 -7.43
C GLY A 132 3.34 17.78 -7.98
N LEU A 133 2.28 17.11 -7.48
CA LEU A 133 0.94 17.18 -8.07
C LEU A 133 -0.14 17.72 -7.12
N GLY A 134 0.12 17.80 -5.81
CA GLY A 134 -0.85 18.15 -4.78
C GLY A 134 -2.09 17.25 -4.74
N SER A 135 -3.11 17.62 -3.98
CA SER A 135 -4.40 16.92 -3.93
C SER A 135 -5.58 17.82 -4.32
N PRO A 136 -6.60 17.27 -4.99
CA PRO A 136 -7.89 17.96 -5.15
C PRO A 136 -8.71 17.96 -3.84
N SER A 137 -8.39 17.10 -2.86
CA SER A 137 -9.07 17.08 -1.57
C SER A 137 -8.69 18.28 -0.71
N ARG A 138 -9.69 18.90 -0.06
CA ARG A 138 -9.48 20.00 0.89
C ARG A 138 -9.49 19.57 2.35
N ASN A 139 -10.02 18.37 2.62
CA ASN A 139 -10.36 17.89 3.97
C ASN A 139 -9.60 16.63 4.39
N LEU A 140 -8.83 16.01 3.49
CA LEU A 140 -8.03 14.83 3.76
C LEU A 140 -6.59 15.04 3.27
N PRO A 141 -5.61 14.35 3.89
CA PRO A 141 -4.22 14.39 3.43
C PRO A 141 -4.06 13.91 2.00
N ASP A 142 -3.05 14.43 1.30
CA ASP A 142 -2.71 14.06 -0.07
C ASP A 142 -2.23 12.59 -0.15
N PHE A 143 -1.46 12.18 0.88
CA PHE A 143 -0.89 10.86 1.02
C PHE A 143 -1.40 10.20 2.31
N VAL A 144 -2.23 9.16 2.15
CA VAL A 144 -2.76 8.36 3.26
C VAL A 144 -2.15 6.97 3.25
N VAL A 145 -1.79 6.48 4.44
CA VAL A 145 -1.19 5.17 4.66
C VAL A 145 -2.11 4.32 5.52
N LEU A 146 -2.45 3.14 5.01
CA LEU A 146 -3.20 2.09 5.70
C LEU A 146 -2.24 0.92 5.97
N VAL A 147 -2.34 0.32 7.15
CA VAL A 147 -1.54 -0.86 7.49
C VAL A 147 -2.49 -1.96 7.93
N SER A 148 -2.39 -3.14 7.35
CA SER A 148 -3.27 -4.26 7.72
C SER A 148 -2.95 -4.76 9.14
N LYS A 149 -3.99 -4.96 9.95
CA LYS A 149 -3.92 -5.68 11.23
C LYS A 149 -4.00 -7.17 10.95
N MET A 150 -2.86 -7.83 11.10
CA MET A 150 -2.75 -9.28 10.95
C MET A 150 -3.45 -9.99 12.12
N GLN A 151 -4.06 -11.14 11.82
CA GLN A 151 -4.66 -12.00 12.85
C GLN A 151 -3.59 -12.77 13.65
N ARG A 152 -2.44 -13.01 13.03
CA ARG A 152 -1.25 -13.59 13.66
C ARG A 152 -0.13 -12.53 13.74
N PRO A 153 0.77 -12.59 14.72
CA PRO A 153 1.98 -11.76 14.71
C PRO A 153 2.73 -11.95 13.40
N SER A 154 3.18 -10.84 12.81
CA SER A 154 4.10 -10.85 11.68
C SER A 154 5.49 -10.50 12.21
N ASP A 155 6.48 -11.28 11.80
CA ASP A 155 7.91 -11.02 12.02
C ASP A 155 8.48 -10.00 11.04
N GLN A 156 7.64 -9.38 10.22
CA GLN A 156 8.05 -8.41 9.22
C GLN A 156 7.74 -6.96 9.66
N PRO A 157 8.73 -6.23 10.17
CA PRO A 157 8.53 -4.84 10.58
C PRO A 157 8.28 -3.93 9.38
N LEU A 158 7.33 -3.02 9.56
CA LEU A 158 7.13 -1.87 8.67
C LEU A 158 7.67 -0.63 9.37
N TYR A 159 8.59 0.08 8.74
CA TYR A 159 9.21 1.26 9.31
C TYR A 159 8.53 2.53 8.82
N ASP A 160 8.35 3.51 9.71
CA ASP A 160 7.66 4.76 9.38
C ASP A 160 8.35 5.58 8.27
N TYR A 161 9.66 5.37 8.06
CA TYR A 161 10.40 6.01 6.97
C TYR A 161 10.00 5.50 5.58
N TYR A 162 9.25 4.40 5.46
CA TYR A 162 8.73 3.90 4.18
C TYR A 162 7.74 4.87 3.51
N TRP A 163 7.02 5.68 4.30
CA TRP A 163 6.13 6.73 3.82
C TRP A 163 6.63 8.12 4.24
N GLY A 164 7.94 8.23 4.43
CA GLY A 164 8.65 9.45 4.80
C GLY A 164 8.60 10.54 3.75
N SER A 165 8.59 11.80 4.20
CA SER A 165 8.84 12.98 3.36
C SER A 165 10.33 13.22 3.10
N GLY A 166 11.23 12.63 3.89
CA GLY A 166 12.67 12.79 3.74
C GLY A 166 13.08 14.26 3.89
N PHE A 167 13.75 14.81 2.88
CA PHE A 167 14.11 16.23 2.83
C PHE A 167 13.01 17.14 2.24
N LEU A 168 11.86 16.60 1.82
CA LEU A 168 10.70 17.43 1.46
C LEU A 168 10.04 17.98 2.73
N PRO A 169 9.31 19.11 2.64
CA PRO A 169 8.57 19.62 3.79
C PRO A 169 7.65 18.57 4.41
N GLY A 170 7.59 18.52 5.74
CA GLY A 170 6.87 17.49 6.49
C GLY A 170 5.36 17.41 6.21
N GLN A 171 4.77 18.43 5.56
CA GLN A 171 3.38 18.38 5.09
C GLN A 171 3.10 17.28 4.05
N TYR A 172 4.14 16.76 3.38
CA TYR A 172 4.03 15.67 2.40
C TYR A 172 4.31 14.29 2.99
N GLN A 173 4.50 14.21 4.31
CA GLN A 173 4.61 12.95 5.04
C GLN A 173 3.32 12.13 4.88
N GLY A 174 3.44 10.82 4.69
CA GLY A 174 2.28 9.94 4.68
C GLY A 174 1.54 9.96 6.02
N ALA A 175 0.25 10.27 5.98
CA ALA A 175 -0.62 10.25 7.14
C ALA A 175 -1.12 8.81 7.39
N ARG A 176 -0.59 8.14 8.41
CA ARG A 176 -1.00 6.79 8.77
C ARG A 176 -2.33 6.81 9.51
N PHE A 177 -3.34 6.16 8.96
CA PHE A 177 -4.60 5.91 9.68
C PHE A 177 -4.46 4.63 10.50
N ARG A 178 -4.84 4.72 11.78
CA ARG A 178 -4.73 3.64 12.76
C ARG A 178 -5.93 2.71 12.65
N ASN A 179 -5.67 1.43 12.93
CA ASN A 179 -6.70 0.42 13.11
C ASN A 179 -7.25 0.48 14.55
N ALA A 180 -7.74 1.64 14.97
CA ALA A 180 -8.23 1.91 16.32
C ALA A 180 -9.54 2.70 16.26
N SER A 181 -10.22 2.82 17.40
CA SER A 181 -11.41 3.68 17.56
C SER A 181 -11.14 5.14 17.16
N GLU A 182 -9.89 5.59 17.33
CA GLU A 182 -9.38 6.85 16.78
C GLU A 182 -8.41 6.57 15.62
N PRO A 183 -8.86 6.71 14.36
CA PRO A 183 -8.03 6.50 13.18
C PRO A 183 -6.88 7.51 13.08
N VAL A 184 -7.08 8.72 13.60
CA VAL A 184 -6.04 9.74 13.78
C VAL A 184 -6.08 10.16 15.25
N LEU A 185 -4.91 10.13 15.89
CA LEU A 185 -4.79 10.50 17.31
C LEU A 185 -5.22 11.94 17.55
N TYR A 186 -5.95 12.17 18.65
CA TYR A 186 -6.36 13.51 19.09
C TYR A 186 -7.21 14.25 18.05
N LEU A 187 -7.90 13.50 17.20
CA LEU A 187 -8.79 14.08 16.20
C LEU A 187 -10.12 14.51 16.83
N GLN A 188 -10.59 13.87 17.89
CA GLN A 188 -11.82 14.30 18.56
C GLN A 188 -11.55 15.51 19.46
N ASP A 189 -12.53 16.42 19.50
CA ASP A 189 -12.49 17.53 20.46
C ASP A 189 -12.72 17.01 21.88
N PRO A 190 -12.04 17.57 22.91
CA PRO A 190 -12.32 17.23 24.29
C PRO A 190 -13.78 17.49 24.66
N ASP A 191 -14.35 16.61 25.48
CA ASP A 191 -15.74 16.74 25.94
C ASP A 191 -15.99 18.13 26.56
N GLY A 192 -17.08 18.77 26.13
CA GLY A 192 -17.51 20.08 26.62
C GLY A 192 -16.85 21.29 25.95
N LEU A 193 -15.97 21.11 24.94
CA LEU A 193 -15.40 22.22 24.18
C LEU A 193 -16.23 22.52 22.92
N PRO A 194 -16.84 23.72 22.78
CA PRO A 194 -17.57 24.06 21.56
C PRO A 194 -16.63 24.19 20.36
N SER A 195 -17.04 23.67 19.19
CA SER A 195 -16.25 23.72 17.95
C SER A 195 -15.82 25.14 17.55
N ALA A 196 -16.65 26.15 17.83
CA ALA A 196 -16.31 27.56 17.59
C ALA A 196 -15.13 28.05 18.44
N VAL A 197 -15.06 27.62 19.71
CA VAL A 197 -13.94 27.95 20.62
C VAL A 197 -12.66 27.28 20.14
N ARG A 198 -12.76 26.00 19.76
CA ARG A 198 -11.63 25.25 19.20
C ARG A 198 -11.07 25.91 17.95
N LYS A 199 -11.94 26.29 17.01
CA LYS A 199 -11.55 27.02 15.81
C LYS A 199 -10.80 28.31 16.15
N GLY A 200 -11.33 29.13 17.06
CA GLY A 200 -10.65 30.35 17.50
C GLY A 200 -9.27 30.10 18.14
N SER A 201 -9.12 29.03 18.92
CA SER A 201 -7.81 28.62 19.46
C SER A 201 -6.82 28.20 18.38
N LEU A 202 -7.28 27.47 17.36
CA LEU A 202 -6.46 27.07 16.22
C LEU A 202 -6.06 28.26 15.34
N ASP A 203 -6.98 29.21 15.13
CA ASP A 203 -6.71 30.46 14.40
C ASP A 203 -5.62 31.27 15.13
N GLY A 204 -5.75 31.45 16.45
CA GLY A 204 -4.72 32.13 17.25
C GLY A 204 -3.37 31.39 17.28
N LEU A 205 -3.39 30.06 17.36
CA LEU A 205 -2.16 29.25 17.27
C LEU A 205 -1.50 29.37 15.88
N SER A 206 -2.31 29.46 14.81
CA SER A 206 -1.84 29.71 13.44
C SER A 206 -1.15 31.06 13.34
N GLU A 207 -1.71 32.12 13.94
CA GLU A 207 -1.09 33.44 13.99
C GLU A 207 0.25 33.43 14.74
N LEU A 208 0.30 32.84 15.93
CA LEU A 208 1.53 32.74 16.73
C LEU A 208 2.63 31.97 16.00
N ASN A 209 2.29 30.84 15.37
CA ASN A 209 3.25 30.07 14.59
C ASN A 209 3.72 30.83 13.34
N LYS A 210 2.87 31.61 12.67
CA LYS A 210 3.28 32.47 11.54
C LYS A 210 4.26 33.55 12.00
N MET A 211 4.02 34.16 13.17
CA MET A 211 4.96 35.12 13.77
C MET A 211 6.30 34.45 14.10
N HIS A 212 6.27 33.25 14.69
CA HIS A 212 7.49 32.51 15.01
C HIS A 212 8.26 32.10 13.75
N ALA A 213 7.57 31.61 12.72
CA ALA A 213 8.18 31.28 11.43
C ALA A 213 8.82 32.49 10.75
N ALA A 214 8.21 33.69 10.87
CA ALA A 214 8.80 34.92 10.34
C ALA A 214 10.09 35.33 11.09
N GLN A 215 10.23 34.95 12.36
CA GLN A 215 11.42 35.23 13.17
C GLN A 215 12.53 34.20 12.95
N THR A 216 12.19 32.92 12.87
CA THR A 216 13.18 31.83 12.81
C THR A 216 13.53 31.40 11.39
N GLY A 217 12.63 31.62 10.43
CA GLY A 217 12.73 31.06 9.08
C GLY A 217 12.59 29.53 9.03
N ASP A 218 12.19 28.89 10.12
CA ASP A 218 12.09 27.42 10.20
C ASP A 218 10.85 26.91 9.46
N PRO A 219 11.01 26.18 8.34
CA PRO A 219 9.90 25.63 7.58
C PRO A 219 9.06 24.63 8.39
N GLU A 220 9.62 24.00 9.42
CA GLU A 220 8.89 23.04 10.26
C GLU A 220 7.77 23.71 11.07
N THR A 221 7.93 24.98 11.43
CA THR A 221 6.88 25.76 12.11
C THR A 221 5.66 25.93 11.19
N LEU A 222 5.87 26.18 9.89
CA LEU A 222 4.78 26.28 8.91
C LEU A 222 4.14 24.92 8.63
N THR A 223 4.92 23.83 8.65
CA THR A 223 4.41 22.46 8.57
C THR A 223 3.40 22.20 9.71
N ARG A 224 3.75 22.56 10.94
CA ARG A 224 2.87 22.38 12.12
C ARG A 224 1.54 23.11 11.97
N VAL A 225 1.54 24.35 11.48
CA VAL A 225 0.30 25.12 11.21
C VAL A 225 -0.62 24.33 10.28
N ARG A 226 -0.07 23.85 9.17
CA ARG A 226 -0.86 23.10 8.17
C ARG A 226 -1.35 21.77 8.71
N GLN A 227 -0.55 21.08 9.53
CA GLN A 227 -0.96 19.84 10.18
C GLN A 227 -2.14 20.07 11.14
N TYR A 228 -2.12 21.15 11.93
CA TYR A 228 -3.26 21.49 12.80
C TYR A 228 -4.53 21.84 12.01
N GLU A 229 -4.41 22.62 10.94
CA GLU A 229 -5.55 22.92 10.07
C GLU A 229 -6.11 21.67 9.39
N MET A 230 -5.23 20.76 8.92
CA MET A 230 -5.64 19.50 8.33
C MET A 230 -6.33 18.61 9.37
N ALA A 231 -5.79 18.52 10.59
CA ALA A 231 -6.41 17.80 11.69
C ALA A 231 -7.83 18.32 11.97
N TYR A 232 -8.02 19.64 12.05
CA TYR A 232 -9.34 20.24 12.24
C TYR A 232 -10.33 19.87 11.12
N ARG A 233 -9.92 19.93 9.84
CA ARG A 233 -10.79 19.55 8.72
C ARG A 233 -11.14 18.06 8.75
N MET A 234 -10.16 17.22 9.10
CA MET A 234 -10.33 15.77 9.22
C MET A 234 -11.35 15.38 10.30
N GLN A 235 -11.57 16.19 11.35
CA GLN A 235 -12.51 15.87 12.44
C GLN A 235 -13.93 15.60 11.93
N SER A 236 -14.36 16.34 10.90
CA SER A 236 -15.66 16.14 10.27
C SER A 236 -15.68 14.98 9.27
N SER A 237 -14.58 14.76 8.56
CA SER A 237 -14.53 13.88 7.39
C SER A 237 -14.09 12.45 7.71
N VAL A 238 -13.23 12.25 8.71
CA VAL A 238 -12.67 10.94 9.06
C VAL A 238 -13.70 10.01 9.71
N PRO A 239 -14.54 10.43 10.67
CA PRO A 239 -15.54 9.55 11.28
C PRO A 239 -16.46 8.93 10.23
N GLU A 240 -17.03 9.77 9.35
CA GLU A 240 -17.86 9.32 8.23
C GLU A 240 -17.06 8.43 7.27
N LEU A 241 -15.82 8.77 6.96
CA LEU A 241 -14.96 7.98 6.07
C LEU A 241 -14.70 6.57 6.60
N THR A 242 -14.45 6.42 7.89
CA THR A 242 -14.09 5.12 8.51
C THR A 242 -15.28 4.30 8.98
N ASP A 243 -16.45 4.92 9.11
CA ASP A 243 -17.69 4.21 9.38
C ASP A 243 -18.19 3.47 8.13
N LEU A 244 -18.09 2.15 8.17
CA LEU A 244 -18.56 1.26 7.11
C LEU A 244 -19.98 0.73 7.37
N SER A 245 -20.62 1.09 8.50
CA SER A 245 -21.93 0.55 8.88
C SER A 245 -23.03 0.83 7.84
N ALA A 246 -22.91 1.93 7.10
CA ALA A 246 -23.82 2.32 6.03
C ALA A 246 -23.52 1.69 4.67
N GLU A 247 -22.43 0.91 4.52
CA GLU A 247 -22.15 0.19 3.27
C GLU A 247 -23.19 -0.91 3.05
N PRO A 248 -23.68 -1.11 1.81
CA PRO A 248 -24.65 -2.16 1.53
C PRO A 248 -24.03 -3.55 1.73
N ALA A 249 -24.87 -4.55 2.03
CA ALA A 249 -24.44 -5.94 2.22
C ALA A 249 -23.63 -6.46 1.02
N GLU A 250 -24.02 -6.09 -0.20
CA GLU A 250 -23.31 -6.44 -1.43
C GLU A 250 -21.85 -5.98 -1.44
N THR A 251 -21.51 -4.82 -0.85
CA THR A 251 -20.12 -4.38 -0.71
C THR A 251 -19.32 -5.39 0.11
N PHE A 252 -19.86 -5.87 1.23
CA PHE A 252 -19.14 -6.81 2.08
C PHE A 252 -19.00 -8.19 1.41
N GLU A 253 -20.00 -8.64 0.67
CA GLU A 253 -19.90 -9.86 -0.13
C GLU A 253 -18.86 -9.74 -1.25
N LEU A 254 -18.77 -8.57 -1.89
CA LEU A 254 -17.81 -8.31 -2.96
C LEU A 254 -16.35 -8.37 -2.44
N TYR A 255 -16.07 -7.71 -1.31
CA TYR A 255 -14.71 -7.63 -0.74
C TYR A 255 -14.36 -8.85 0.14
N GLY A 256 -15.34 -9.67 0.49
CA GLY A 256 -15.16 -10.89 1.29
C GLY A 256 -15.40 -10.69 2.79
N PRO A 257 -15.45 -11.79 3.57
CA PRO A 257 -15.96 -11.80 4.94
C PRO A 257 -15.17 -10.89 5.90
N ASP A 258 -13.88 -10.71 5.65
CA ASP A 258 -13.01 -9.87 6.46
C ASP A 258 -13.23 -8.36 6.26
N SER A 259 -14.04 -7.94 5.27
CA SER A 259 -14.32 -6.52 5.00
C SER A 259 -15.06 -5.81 6.14
N ARG A 260 -15.72 -6.58 7.03
CA ARG A 260 -16.35 -6.06 8.26
C ARG A 260 -15.39 -5.97 9.45
N ARG A 261 -14.18 -6.54 9.35
CA ARG A 261 -13.21 -6.57 10.45
C ARG A 261 -12.30 -5.34 10.38
N PRO A 262 -12.39 -4.39 11.33
CA PRO A 262 -11.60 -3.16 11.26
C PRO A 262 -10.09 -3.42 11.15
N GLY A 263 -9.46 -2.72 10.20
CA GLY A 263 -8.04 -2.84 9.90
C GLY A 263 -7.62 -4.10 9.15
N SER A 264 -8.53 -5.00 8.77
CA SER A 264 -8.20 -6.09 7.85
C SER A 264 -7.79 -5.54 6.47
N TYR A 265 -7.15 -6.37 5.65
CA TYR A 265 -6.84 -5.99 4.26
C TYR A 265 -8.11 -5.61 3.49
N ALA A 266 -9.16 -6.42 3.62
CA ALA A 266 -10.44 -6.20 2.96
C ALA A 266 -11.11 -4.89 3.41
N ALA A 267 -11.16 -4.61 4.71
CA ALA A 267 -11.71 -3.35 5.23
C ALA A 267 -10.89 -2.14 4.76
N ASN A 268 -9.56 -2.28 4.70
CA ASN A 268 -8.68 -1.24 4.17
C ASN A 268 -8.86 -1.03 2.67
N CYS A 269 -9.22 -2.05 1.89
CA CYS A 269 -9.57 -1.90 0.47
C CYS A 269 -10.88 -1.10 0.31
N VAL A 270 -11.90 -1.38 1.12
CA VAL A 270 -13.14 -0.58 1.15
C VAL A 270 -12.83 0.88 1.52
N LEU A 271 -11.98 1.09 2.53
CA LEU A 271 -11.54 2.42 2.95
C LEU A 271 -10.73 3.13 1.85
N ALA A 272 -9.86 2.42 1.12
CA ALA A 272 -9.11 2.96 0.00
C ALA A 272 -10.04 3.46 -1.12
N ARG A 273 -11.11 2.72 -1.43
CA ARG A 273 -12.13 3.19 -2.37
C ARG A 273 -12.84 4.45 -1.86
N ARG A 274 -13.21 4.52 -0.57
CA ARG A 274 -13.81 5.72 0.05
C ARG A 274 -12.87 6.94 0.07
N LEU A 275 -11.57 6.71 0.25
CA LEU A 275 -10.53 7.74 0.16
C LEU A 275 -10.39 8.26 -1.27
N ALA A 276 -10.43 7.36 -2.26
CA ALA A 276 -10.38 7.73 -3.66
C ALA A 276 -11.61 8.56 -4.10
N GLU A 277 -12.81 8.19 -3.65
CA GLU A 277 -14.05 8.96 -3.84
C GLU A 277 -13.93 10.40 -3.30
N ARG A 278 -13.28 10.56 -2.14
CA ARG A 278 -13.03 11.86 -1.50
C ARG A 278 -11.78 12.58 -2.02
N GLY A 279 -11.22 12.11 -3.13
CA GLY A 279 -10.16 12.80 -3.86
C GLY A 279 -8.77 12.69 -3.25
N VAL A 280 -8.51 11.71 -2.36
CA VAL A 280 -7.14 11.47 -1.88
C VAL A 280 -6.26 11.03 -3.04
N ARG A 281 -5.10 11.66 -3.17
CA ARG A 281 -4.22 11.52 -4.33
C ARG A 281 -3.46 10.20 -4.31
N PHE A 282 -2.85 9.88 -3.18
CA PHE A 282 -2.00 8.70 -3.03
C PHE A 282 -2.45 7.94 -1.79
N ILE A 283 -2.92 6.72 -1.99
CA ILE A 283 -3.39 5.83 -0.94
C ILE A 283 -2.48 4.63 -0.97
N GLN A 284 -1.79 4.35 0.12
CA GLN A 284 -0.91 3.20 0.20
C GLN A 284 -1.35 2.25 1.31
N LEU A 285 -1.57 1.00 0.95
CA LEU A 285 -1.99 -0.05 1.85
C LEU A 285 -0.84 -1.05 1.99
N PHE A 286 -0.27 -1.15 3.18
CA PHE A 286 0.73 -2.17 3.50
C PHE A 286 0.06 -3.41 4.08
N HIS A 287 0.31 -4.55 3.47
CA HIS A 287 -0.03 -5.86 3.99
C HIS A 287 1.26 -6.67 4.21
N PRO A 288 1.68 -6.89 5.47
CA PRO A 288 2.91 -7.61 5.78
C PRO A 288 2.72 -9.13 5.66
N ASP A 289 3.76 -9.89 6.03
CA ASP A 289 3.71 -11.35 6.21
C ASP A 289 3.58 -12.12 4.88
N TRP A 290 4.30 -11.66 3.84
CA TRP A 290 4.54 -12.42 2.61
C TRP A 290 5.93 -13.10 2.57
N ASP A 291 6.79 -12.88 3.57
CA ASP A 291 8.16 -13.42 3.65
C ASP A 291 8.20 -14.93 3.99
N HIS A 292 7.70 -15.74 3.06
CA HIS A 292 7.56 -17.18 3.26
C HIS A 292 8.82 -17.94 2.87
N HIS A 293 9.64 -18.32 3.87
CA HIS A 293 10.78 -19.24 3.68
C HIS A 293 10.42 -20.71 3.89
N SER A 294 9.23 -21.01 4.39
CA SER A 294 8.77 -22.38 4.62
C SER A 294 7.23 -22.47 4.54
N ARG A 295 6.70 -23.69 4.53
CA ARG A 295 5.24 -23.98 4.56
C ARG A 295 4.44 -23.19 3.52
N LEU A 296 5.03 -22.99 2.34
CA LEU A 296 4.47 -22.16 1.27
C LEU A 296 3.00 -22.52 0.92
N PRO A 297 2.60 -23.80 0.78
CA PRO A 297 1.19 -24.14 0.50
C PRO A 297 0.21 -23.78 1.62
N SER A 298 0.69 -23.54 2.84
CA SER A 298 -0.17 -23.08 3.95
C SER A 298 -0.13 -21.57 4.08
N TRP A 299 1.07 -20.97 4.14
CA TRP A 299 1.23 -19.55 4.44
C TRP A 299 0.92 -18.66 3.24
N CYS A 300 1.34 -19.05 2.03
CA CYS A 300 1.01 -18.29 0.83
C CYS A 300 -0.47 -18.37 0.51
N VAL A 301 -1.11 -19.54 0.65
CA VAL A 301 -2.57 -19.68 0.52
C VAL A 301 -3.31 -18.80 1.52
N ALA A 302 -2.85 -18.72 2.77
CA ALA A 302 -3.44 -17.81 3.76
C ALA A 302 -3.36 -16.34 3.32
N ARG A 303 -2.22 -15.88 2.79
CA ARG A 303 -2.08 -14.53 2.24
C ARG A 303 -2.91 -14.27 0.99
N CYS A 304 -3.04 -15.27 0.13
CA CYS A 304 -3.94 -15.19 -1.01
C CYS A 304 -5.39 -15.03 -0.54
N ARG A 305 -5.85 -15.79 0.48
CA ARG A 305 -7.18 -15.63 1.07
C ARG A 305 -7.42 -14.24 1.66
N ASP A 306 -6.41 -13.66 2.29
CA ASP A 306 -6.52 -12.31 2.87
C ASP A 306 -6.66 -11.21 1.80
N THR A 307 -6.10 -11.41 0.60
CA THR A 307 -5.88 -10.33 -0.38
C THR A 307 -6.60 -10.49 -1.72
N ASP A 308 -6.85 -11.71 -2.19
CA ASP A 308 -7.37 -12.01 -3.53
C ASP A 308 -8.76 -11.40 -3.77
N GLN A 309 -9.74 -11.81 -2.97
CA GLN A 309 -11.12 -11.35 -3.10
C GLN A 309 -11.24 -9.83 -2.89
N ALA A 310 -10.54 -9.29 -1.89
CA ALA A 310 -10.56 -7.87 -1.59
C ALA A 310 -9.93 -7.02 -2.70
N THR A 311 -8.82 -7.48 -3.31
CA THR A 311 -8.18 -6.79 -4.44
C THR A 311 -9.08 -6.78 -5.66
N ALA A 312 -9.64 -7.94 -6.02
CA ALA A 312 -10.58 -8.05 -7.14
C ALA A 312 -11.87 -7.24 -6.88
N GLY A 313 -12.35 -7.24 -5.64
CA GLY A 313 -13.49 -6.46 -5.18
C GLY A 313 -13.24 -4.96 -5.32
N LEU A 314 -12.07 -4.48 -4.92
CA LEU A 314 -11.65 -3.08 -5.11
C LEU A 314 -11.66 -2.68 -6.59
N ILE A 315 -11.03 -3.47 -7.46
CA ILE A 315 -10.99 -3.20 -8.91
C ILE A 315 -12.42 -3.14 -9.47
N THR A 316 -13.26 -4.11 -9.11
CA THR A 316 -14.65 -4.18 -9.55
C THR A 316 -15.47 -2.99 -9.07
N ASP A 317 -15.35 -2.61 -7.79
CA ASP A 317 -16.08 -1.50 -7.17
C ASP A 317 -15.65 -0.14 -7.76
N LEU A 318 -14.34 0.07 -7.97
CA LEU A 318 -13.83 1.25 -8.67
C LEU A 318 -14.38 1.33 -10.10
N LYS A 319 -14.44 0.21 -10.81
CA LYS A 319 -15.00 0.15 -12.17
C LYS A 319 -16.49 0.48 -12.18
N ARG A 320 -17.28 -0.11 -11.28
CA ARG A 320 -18.73 0.17 -11.13
C ARG A 320 -19.02 1.65 -10.88
N ARG A 321 -18.10 2.35 -10.20
CA ARG A 321 -18.21 3.77 -9.85
C ARG A 321 -17.57 4.72 -10.89
N GLY A 322 -17.03 4.20 -11.99
CA GLY A 322 -16.32 4.99 -12.99
C GLY A 322 -14.99 5.60 -12.50
N LEU A 323 -14.46 5.12 -11.36
CA LEU A 323 -13.22 5.61 -10.76
C LEU A 323 -11.99 4.88 -11.30
N LEU A 324 -12.15 3.68 -11.85
CA LEU A 324 -11.01 2.90 -12.38
C LEU A 324 -10.36 3.60 -13.59
N ASP A 325 -11.12 4.36 -14.37
CA ASP A 325 -10.63 5.11 -15.54
C ASP A 325 -9.58 6.19 -15.19
N ASP A 326 -9.60 6.70 -13.95
CA ASP A 326 -8.68 7.74 -13.46
C ASP A 326 -7.96 7.37 -12.15
N THR A 327 -8.00 6.10 -11.75
CA THR A 327 -7.28 5.58 -10.58
C THR A 327 -6.32 4.47 -10.99
N LEU A 328 -5.03 4.68 -10.78
CA LEU A 328 -4.02 3.63 -10.96
C LEU A 328 -3.98 2.75 -9.70
N VAL A 329 -4.35 1.48 -9.84
CA VAL A 329 -4.16 0.47 -8.78
C VAL A 329 -2.87 -0.27 -9.03
N VAL A 330 -1.93 -0.19 -8.08
CA VAL A 330 -0.65 -0.91 -8.12
C VAL A 330 -0.68 -2.01 -7.08
N TRP A 331 -0.35 -3.24 -7.47
CA TRP A 331 -0.24 -4.38 -6.57
C TRP A 331 1.15 -4.98 -6.72
N GLY A 332 1.85 -5.20 -5.62
CA GLY A 332 3.17 -5.83 -5.65
C GLY A 332 3.98 -5.62 -4.38
N GLY A 333 5.16 -6.23 -4.36
CA GLY A 333 6.14 -6.13 -3.28
C GLY A 333 7.52 -5.68 -3.75
N GLU A 334 8.46 -5.68 -2.83
CA GLU A 334 9.84 -5.19 -2.99
C GLU A 334 10.71 -6.03 -3.94
N PHE A 335 10.39 -7.32 -4.10
CA PHE A 335 11.01 -8.25 -5.05
C PHE A 335 10.17 -9.52 -5.18
N GLY A 336 10.53 -10.39 -6.13
CA GLY A 336 10.03 -11.76 -6.22
C GLY A 336 10.84 -12.76 -5.39
N ARG A 337 10.34 -13.99 -5.26
CA ARG A 337 10.96 -15.11 -4.54
C ARG A 337 11.36 -16.27 -5.46
#